data_AF-A0A7I4YN68-F1
#
_entry.id   AF-A0A7I4YN68-F1
#
_cell.length_a   1.000
_cell.length_b   1.000
_cell.length_c   1.000
_cell.angle_alpha   90.00
_cell.angle_beta   90.00
_cell.angle_gamma   90.00
#
_symmetry.space_group_name_H-M   'P 1'
#
loop_
_entity.id
_entity.type
_entity.pdbx_description
1 polymer ?
#
loop_
_entity_poly.entity_id
_entity_poly.type
_entity_poly.pdbx_seq_one_letter_code
_entity_poly.pdbx_strand_id
1 'polypeptide(L)'
;MLRFGLLVTALVGISHQESQSCYVCASESLSSRWQITGLPRMQDSLFVDCSGQNPGKLQVESCAGGCFTYMFEDPDIPPNQGGNVMLVVRGCHTAITTVVSNRTSSLGGGSYCEYDATHPMSNSKGEQVSVRALTEFCGSTNCNTRQSTSTNVFVDCNQQTVDTLLGGEVLSCYECTPRSGENCHDKERKCSSKKYCTKQTVQLGSGFQVVKSCSNINIIGQDNSCVSYDVVTNPGGVAVRNKYTQCYCRNKQFCNEASTSLSALATIAVSSWLLSWS
;
A
#
# COMPACT_ATOMS: atom_id res chain seq x y z
N MET A 1 37.79 -30.81 40.09
CA MET A 1 36.38 -30.39 40.09
C MET A 1 36.33 -28.88 40.24
N LEU A 2 36.04 -28.14 39.16
CA LEU A 2 35.47 -26.78 39.22
C LEU A 2 34.92 -26.49 37.82
N ARG A 3 33.59 -26.53 37.65
CA ARG A 3 32.92 -26.16 36.40
C ARG A 3 32.57 -24.67 36.48
N PHE A 4 33.24 -23.84 35.70
CA PHE A 4 32.80 -22.46 35.44
C PHE A 4 31.70 -22.51 34.39
N GLY A 5 30.45 -22.27 34.80
CA GLY A 5 29.34 -22.05 33.89
C GLY A 5 29.30 -20.58 33.49
N LEU A 6 29.59 -20.29 32.23
CA LEU A 6 29.43 -18.96 31.64
C LEU A 6 27.95 -18.78 31.29
N LEU A 7 27.21 -17.96 32.04
CA LEU A 7 25.84 -17.58 31.73
C LEU A 7 25.88 -16.42 30.72
N VAL A 8 25.60 -16.71 29.45
CA VAL A 8 25.43 -15.66 28.42
C VAL A 8 23.98 -15.17 28.51
N THR A 9 23.75 -14.08 29.24
CA THR A 9 22.48 -13.34 29.17
C THR A 9 22.43 -12.58 27.84
N ALA A 10 21.64 -13.11 26.89
CA ALA A 10 21.26 -12.37 25.70
C ALA A 10 20.34 -11.21 26.12
N LEU A 11 20.86 -9.98 26.10
CA LEU A 11 20.07 -8.75 26.15
C LEU A 11 19.23 -8.69 24.87
N VAL A 12 18.00 -9.20 24.93
CA VAL A 12 16.97 -8.86 23.96
C VAL A 12 16.62 -7.40 24.21
N GLY A 13 17.15 -6.50 23.39
CA GLY A 13 16.71 -5.11 23.37
C GLY A 13 15.22 -5.08 23.07
N ILE A 14 14.39 -4.80 24.08
CA ILE A 14 12.99 -4.47 23.89
C ILE A 14 12.99 -3.10 23.21
N SER A 15 12.88 -3.09 21.88
CA SER A 15 12.64 -1.85 21.14
C SER A 15 11.30 -1.31 21.64
N HIS A 16 11.34 -0.26 22.47
CA HIS A 16 10.16 0.51 22.81
C HIS A 16 9.66 1.15 21.51
N GLN A 17 8.68 0.52 20.87
CA GLN A 17 7.95 1.14 19.78
C GLN A 17 7.01 2.12 20.46
N GLU A 18 7.32 3.42 20.39
CA GLU A 18 6.43 4.46 20.92
C GLU A 18 5.05 4.27 20.28
N SER A 19 4.06 3.95 21.14
CA SER A 19 2.67 3.89 20.72
C SER A 19 2.22 5.29 20.38
N GLN A 20 1.96 5.56 19.10
CA GLN A 20 1.37 6.81 18.65
C GLN A 20 -0.10 6.62 18.32
N SER A 21 -0.89 7.69 18.39
CA SER A 21 -2.30 7.64 18.01
C SER A 21 -2.53 8.22 16.62
N CYS A 22 -3.49 7.70 15.87
CA CYS A 22 -3.85 8.19 14.54
C CYS A 22 -5.36 8.36 14.42
N TYR A 23 -5.79 9.35 13.63
CA TYR A 23 -7.21 9.43 13.25
C TYR A 23 -7.57 8.26 12.34
N VAL A 24 -8.72 7.64 12.58
CA VAL A 24 -9.25 6.51 11.80
C VAL A 24 -10.60 6.89 11.22
N CYS A 25 -10.72 6.82 9.89
CA CYS A 25 -11.99 6.97 9.18
C CYS A 25 -11.86 6.53 7.72
N ALA A 26 -12.99 6.25 7.11
CA ALA A 26 -13.15 6.16 5.67
C ALA A 26 -14.38 6.96 5.24
N SER A 27 -14.35 7.57 4.05
CA SER A 27 -15.51 8.25 3.49
C SER A 27 -16.74 7.33 3.48
N GLU A 28 -17.89 7.82 3.94
CA GLU A 28 -19.15 7.04 4.08
C GLU A 28 -19.53 6.26 2.82
N SER A 29 -19.35 6.88 1.66
CA SER A 29 -19.69 6.28 0.36
C SER A 29 -18.79 5.10 -0.01
N LEU A 30 -17.69 4.83 0.71
CA LEU A 30 -16.85 3.65 0.51
C LEU A 30 -17.43 2.39 1.17
N SER A 31 -18.40 2.50 2.08
CA SER A 31 -18.97 1.36 2.81
C SER A 31 -19.56 0.28 1.89
N SER A 32 -20.19 0.70 0.78
CA SER A 32 -20.82 -0.19 -0.21
C SER A 32 -19.92 -0.56 -1.39
N ARG A 33 -18.75 0.07 -1.51
CA ARG A 33 -17.84 -0.08 -2.67
C ARG A 33 -16.36 -0.09 -2.27
N TRP A 34 -16.06 -0.62 -1.09
CA TRP A 34 -14.73 -0.62 -0.50
C TRP A 34 -13.65 -1.21 -1.43
N GLN A 35 -14.02 -2.16 -2.28
CA GLN A 35 -13.12 -2.85 -3.21
C GLN A 35 -12.35 -1.89 -4.13
N ILE A 36 -12.86 -0.69 -4.41
CA ILE A 36 -12.15 0.29 -5.26
C ILE A 36 -10.84 0.77 -4.63
N THR A 37 -10.71 0.68 -3.30
CA THR A 37 -9.52 1.15 -2.56
C THR A 37 -8.31 0.22 -2.74
N GLY A 38 -8.54 -1.07 -3.04
CA GLY A 38 -7.49 -2.10 -2.98
C GLY A 38 -6.97 -2.38 -1.56
N LEU A 39 -7.65 -1.94 -0.51
CA LEU A 39 -7.26 -2.14 0.89
C LEU A 39 -8.10 -3.22 1.58
N PRO A 40 -7.63 -3.84 2.67
CA PRO A 40 -8.47 -4.62 3.59
C PRO A 40 -9.65 -3.81 4.11
N ARG A 41 -10.82 -4.45 4.24
CA ARG A 41 -12.04 -3.78 4.71
C ARG A 41 -11.89 -3.34 6.16
N MET A 42 -12.20 -2.08 6.42
CA MET A 42 -12.28 -1.50 7.76
C MET A 42 -13.60 -1.87 8.45
N GLN A 43 -13.65 -1.69 9.77
CA GLN A 43 -14.90 -1.86 10.52
C GLN A 43 -15.95 -0.86 10.08
N ASP A 44 -17.22 -1.28 10.03
CA ASP A 44 -18.29 -0.47 9.45
C ASP A 44 -18.52 0.85 10.23
N SER A 45 -18.21 0.87 11.53
CA SER A 45 -18.29 2.08 12.37
C SER A 45 -17.30 3.19 12.00
N LEU A 46 -16.32 2.89 11.13
CA LEU A 46 -15.29 3.85 10.69
C LEU A 46 -15.69 4.57 9.39
N PHE A 47 -16.80 4.19 8.75
CA PHE A 47 -17.35 4.90 7.60
C PHE A 47 -18.12 6.14 8.07
N VAL A 48 -17.47 7.30 7.98
CA VAL A 48 -17.97 8.60 8.46
C VAL A 48 -17.48 9.73 7.55
N ASP A 49 -17.89 10.98 7.80
CA ASP A 49 -17.25 12.14 7.17
C ASP A 49 -15.76 12.22 7.53
N CYS A 50 -14.92 11.85 6.58
CA CYS A 50 -13.46 11.78 6.69
C CYS A 50 -12.75 12.96 6.00
N SER A 51 -13.50 14.01 5.63
CA SER A 51 -13.01 15.17 4.85
C SER A 51 -11.92 15.99 5.56
N GLY A 52 -11.81 15.86 6.87
CA GLY A 52 -10.82 16.58 7.69
C GLY A 52 -11.22 18.02 8.01
N GLN A 53 -12.46 18.44 7.73
CA GLN A 53 -12.96 19.75 8.17
C GLN A 53 -13.05 19.85 9.70
N ASN A 54 -13.27 18.73 10.39
CA ASN A 54 -13.35 18.65 11.84
C ASN A 54 -12.62 17.41 12.38
N PRO A 55 -11.26 17.36 12.34
CA PRO A 55 -10.51 16.17 12.73
C PRO A 55 -10.73 15.79 14.21
N GLY A 56 -11.06 16.75 15.08
CA GLY A 56 -11.40 16.49 16.49
C GLY A 56 -12.68 15.67 16.72
N LYS A 57 -13.49 15.39 15.69
CA LYS A 57 -14.64 14.48 15.75
C LYS A 57 -14.30 13.06 15.26
N LEU A 58 -13.12 12.86 14.69
CA LEU A 58 -12.70 11.56 14.19
C LEU A 58 -12.31 10.66 15.35
N GLN A 59 -12.57 9.36 15.17
CA GLN A 59 -12.09 8.35 16.11
C GLN A 59 -10.56 8.28 16.03
N VAL A 60 -9.95 7.85 17.13
CA VAL A 60 -8.51 7.74 17.29
C VAL A 60 -8.18 6.31 17.71
N GLU A 61 -7.16 5.73 17.09
CA GLU A 61 -6.65 4.41 17.40
C GLU A 61 -5.16 4.48 17.77
N SER A 62 -4.70 3.61 18.67
CA SER A 62 -3.28 3.47 19.01
C SER A 62 -2.58 2.53 18.02
N CYS A 63 -1.44 2.95 17.50
CA CYS A 63 -0.75 2.29 16.41
C CYS A 63 0.66 1.88 16.80
N ALA A 64 1.05 0.67 16.40
CA ALA A 64 2.45 0.24 16.44
C ALA A 64 3.31 0.91 15.33
N GLY A 65 2.72 1.64 14.38
CA GLY A 65 3.45 2.26 13.28
C GLY A 65 2.81 3.58 12.83
N GLY A 66 3.30 4.12 11.71
CA GLY A 66 2.89 5.38 11.09
C GLY A 66 1.37 5.60 10.96
N CYS A 67 0.94 6.86 11.05
CA CYS A 67 -0.37 7.23 10.54
C CYS A 67 -0.36 7.28 9.02
N PHE A 68 -1.49 6.93 8.43
CA PHE A 68 -1.71 6.83 7.00
C PHE A 68 -2.89 7.69 6.58
N THR A 69 -2.76 8.31 5.41
CA THR A 69 -3.83 8.96 4.67
C THR A 69 -3.75 8.51 3.22
N TYR A 70 -4.85 8.01 2.67
CA TYR A 70 -5.02 7.78 1.24
C TYR A 70 -6.21 8.61 0.76
N MET A 71 -5.99 9.45 -0.25
CA MET A 71 -7.05 10.21 -0.88
C MET A 71 -7.04 10.01 -2.38
N PHE A 72 -8.21 9.89 -3.00
CA PHE A 72 -8.33 9.76 -4.44
C PHE A 72 -9.67 10.33 -4.91
N GLU A 73 -9.72 10.81 -6.14
CA GLU A 73 -11.00 11.21 -6.75
C GLU A 73 -11.88 9.99 -6.96
N ASP A 74 -13.18 10.16 -6.76
CA ASP A 74 -14.18 9.11 -6.93
C ASP A 74 -14.16 8.56 -8.38
N PRO A 75 -13.73 7.30 -8.61
CA PRO A 75 -13.61 6.74 -9.95
C PRO A 75 -14.96 6.48 -10.63
N ASP A 76 -16.07 6.57 -9.89
CA ASP A 76 -17.42 6.44 -10.44
C ASP A 76 -17.99 7.77 -10.99
N ILE A 77 -17.34 8.90 -10.69
CA ILE A 77 -17.80 10.24 -11.09
C ILE A 77 -16.95 10.74 -12.27
N PRO A 78 -17.55 10.94 -13.46
CA PRO A 78 -16.82 11.50 -14.59
C PRO A 78 -16.29 12.91 -14.28
N PRO A 79 -15.09 13.29 -14.76
CA PRO A 79 -14.50 14.61 -14.52
C PRO A 79 -15.40 15.79 -14.91
N ASN A 80 -16.34 15.55 -15.84
CA ASN A 80 -17.19 16.57 -16.46
C ASN A 80 -18.59 16.70 -15.82
N GLN A 81 -18.96 15.87 -14.83
CA GLN A 81 -20.33 15.84 -14.28
C GLN A 81 -20.49 16.47 -12.88
N GLY A 82 -19.49 17.21 -12.40
CA GLY A 82 -19.64 18.12 -11.26
C GLY A 82 -18.90 17.67 -10.01
N GLY A 83 -17.84 18.43 -9.69
CA GLY A 83 -17.06 18.32 -8.47
C GLY A 83 -16.12 17.12 -8.43
N ASN A 84 -14.82 17.37 -8.30
CA ASN A 84 -13.86 16.31 -7.95
C ASN A 84 -14.17 15.86 -6.52
N VAL A 85 -15.00 14.84 -6.36
CA VAL A 85 -15.32 14.26 -5.04
C VAL A 85 -14.11 13.46 -4.59
N MET A 86 -13.42 13.96 -3.58
CA MET A 86 -12.27 13.28 -2.99
C MET A 86 -12.74 12.30 -1.91
N LEU A 87 -12.46 11.01 -2.12
CA LEU A 87 -12.62 9.96 -1.13
C LEU A 87 -11.36 9.86 -0.27
N VAL A 88 -11.53 9.51 1.00
CA VAL A 88 -10.46 9.53 2.00
C VAL A 88 -10.50 8.26 2.84
N VAL A 89 -9.33 7.70 3.12
CA VAL A 89 -9.09 6.64 4.09
C VAL A 89 -7.96 7.09 5.02
N ARG A 90 -8.17 6.96 6.33
CA ARG A 90 -7.21 7.30 7.39
C ARG A 90 -7.11 6.17 8.40
N GLY A 91 -5.91 5.95 8.93
CA GLY A 91 -5.73 5.09 10.09
C GLY A 91 -4.29 4.74 10.39
N CYS A 92 -4.11 3.73 11.24
CA CYS A 92 -2.80 3.11 11.43
C CYS A 92 -2.37 2.41 10.14
N HIS A 93 -1.19 2.74 9.61
CA HIS A 93 -0.68 2.12 8.37
C HIS A 93 -0.56 0.59 8.49
N THR A 94 -0.09 0.11 9.64
CA THR A 94 0.09 -1.31 9.93
C THR A 94 -1.24 -2.06 10.08
N ALA A 95 -2.29 -1.41 10.60
CA ALA A 95 -3.61 -2.01 10.68
C ALA A 95 -4.26 -2.15 9.30
N ILE A 96 -4.03 -1.16 8.42
CA ILE A 96 -4.59 -1.14 7.07
C ILE A 96 -3.81 -2.05 6.12
N THR A 97 -2.49 -2.06 6.17
CA THR A 97 -1.66 -2.72 5.14
C THR A 97 -0.87 -3.93 5.62
N THR A 98 -0.92 -4.24 6.91
CA THR A 98 -0.12 -5.29 7.59
C THR A 98 1.40 -5.15 7.44
N VAL A 99 1.88 -4.03 6.89
CA VAL A 99 3.30 -3.70 6.69
C VAL A 99 3.68 -2.50 7.54
N VAL A 100 4.94 -2.50 7.99
CA VAL A 100 5.56 -1.32 8.60
C VAL A 100 6.21 -0.51 7.48
N SER A 101 5.60 0.62 7.11
CA SER A 101 6.18 1.56 6.16
C SER A 101 7.52 2.11 6.65
N ASN A 102 8.49 2.26 5.75
CA ASN A 102 9.75 2.94 6.03
C ASN A 102 9.68 4.46 5.72
N ARG A 103 8.47 4.99 5.51
CA ARG A 103 8.20 6.36 5.06
C ARG A 103 7.55 7.22 6.13
N THR A 104 7.64 6.83 7.39
CA THR A 104 7.04 7.56 8.52
C THR A 104 7.81 8.82 8.92
N SER A 105 9.01 9.02 8.36
CA SER A 105 9.84 10.22 8.51
C SER A 105 10.35 10.69 7.16
N SER A 106 10.01 11.93 6.76
CA SER A 106 10.73 12.60 5.67
C SER A 106 12.14 13.01 6.12
N LEU A 107 13.02 13.33 5.15
CA LEU A 107 14.39 13.84 5.37
C LEU A 107 14.48 15.18 6.17
N GLY A 108 13.37 15.66 6.75
CA GLY A 108 13.30 16.83 7.63
C GLY A 108 12.32 16.68 8.80
N GLY A 109 11.93 15.46 9.17
CA GLY A 109 11.06 15.21 10.35
C GLY A 109 9.56 15.49 10.15
N GLY A 110 9.11 15.80 8.93
CA GLY A 110 7.70 15.99 8.58
C GLY A 110 7.04 14.76 7.93
N SER A 111 5.79 14.90 7.47
CA SER A 111 5.08 13.86 6.70
C SER A 111 5.78 13.55 5.36
N TYR A 112 5.66 12.30 4.91
CA TYR A 112 6.04 11.86 3.58
C TYR A 112 4.78 11.75 2.73
N CYS A 113 4.73 12.45 1.60
CA CYS A 113 3.59 12.38 0.69
C CYS A 113 4.02 12.06 -0.75
N GLU A 114 3.22 11.22 -1.41
CA GLU A 114 3.26 11.00 -2.85
C GLU A 114 1.92 11.34 -3.47
N TYR A 115 1.96 11.82 -4.71
CA TYR A 115 0.79 12.16 -5.51
C TYR A 115 0.95 11.65 -6.93
N ASP A 116 -0.14 11.21 -7.52
CA ASP A 116 -0.24 10.77 -8.90
C ASP A 116 -1.44 11.45 -9.56
N ALA A 117 -1.16 12.27 -10.57
CA ALA A 117 -2.19 13.00 -11.31
C ALA A 117 -3.05 12.10 -12.21
N THR A 118 -2.55 10.90 -12.53
CA THR A 118 -3.19 9.97 -13.46
C THR A 118 -3.09 8.54 -12.92
N HIS A 119 -3.48 8.37 -11.65
CA HIS A 119 -3.44 7.09 -10.98
C HIS A 119 -4.50 6.14 -11.60
N PRO A 120 -4.09 4.95 -12.08
CA PRO A 120 -5.03 3.98 -12.64
C PRO A 120 -5.80 3.27 -11.50
N MET A 121 -7.13 3.34 -11.54
CA MET A 121 -8.03 2.67 -10.59
C MET A 121 -9.23 2.07 -11.31
N SER A 122 -9.79 1.01 -10.75
CA SER A 122 -11.06 0.44 -11.26
C SER A 122 -12.24 1.13 -10.58
N ASN A 123 -13.22 1.55 -11.38
CA ASN A 123 -14.50 2.03 -10.85
C ASN A 123 -15.36 0.86 -10.31
N SER A 124 -16.53 1.15 -9.75
CA SER A 124 -17.45 0.14 -9.20
C SER A 124 -17.93 -0.89 -10.22
N LYS A 125 -17.84 -0.58 -11.52
CA LYS A 125 -18.19 -1.47 -12.64
C LYS A 125 -17.00 -2.32 -13.12
N GLY A 126 -15.81 -2.12 -12.58
CA GLY A 126 -14.59 -2.81 -12.98
C GLY A 126 -13.90 -2.20 -14.22
N GLU A 127 -14.30 -1.02 -14.65
CA GLU A 127 -13.65 -0.29 -15.74
C GLU A 127 -12.44 0.46 -15.20
N GLN A 128 -11.30 0.38 -15.88
CA GLN A 128 -10.11 1.15 -15.51
C GLN A 128 -10.27 2.62 -15.93
N VAL A 129 -10.12 3.51 -14.96
CA VAL A 129 -10.15 4.96 -15.10
C VAL A 129 -8.89 5.58 -14.51
N SER A 130 -8.61 6.82 -14.91
CA SER A 130 -7.49 7.61 -14.37
C SER A 130 -8.04 8.66 -13.41
N VAL A 131 -7.55 8.65 -12.18
CA VAL A 131 -7.94 9.59 -11.12
C VAL A 131 -6.72 10.30 -10.54
N ARG A 132 -6.91 11.47 -9.93
CA ARG A 132 -5.89 12.02 -9.04
C ARG A 132 -5.90 11.28 -7.71
N ALA A 133 -4.74 10.86 -7.23
CA ALA A 133 -4.60 10.18 -5.95
C ALA A 133 -3.34 10.61 -5.20
N LEU A 134 -3.39 10.61 -3.86
CA LEU A 134 -2.24 10.86 -3.00
C LEU A 134 -2.22 9.87 -1.84
N THR A 135 -1.02 9.55 -1.38
CA THR A 135 -0.78 8.80 -0.15
C THR A 135 0.17 9.59 0.74
N GLU A 136 -0.13 9.66 2.03
CA GLU A 136 0.67 10.36 3.02
C GLU A 136 0.90 9.48 4.25
N PHE A 137 2.15 9.52 4.75
CA PHE A 137 2.61 8.80 5.92
C PHE A 137 3.21 9.81 6.89
N CYS A 138 2.95 9.64 8.18
CA CYS A 138 3.55 10.48 9.21
C CYS A 138 3.72 9.73 10.53
N GLY A 139 4.68 10.19 11.34
CA GLY A 139 5.13 9.50 12.56
C GLY A 139 4.91 10.29 13.84
N SER A 140 3.93 11.19 13.88
CA SER A 140 3.55 11.91 15.10
C SER A 140 2.09 11.68 15.46
N THR A 141 1.75 11.94 16.72
CA THR A 141 0.38 11.75 17.24
C THR A 141 -0.62 12.56 16.42
N ASN A 142 -1.66 11.88 15.91
CA ASN A 142 -2.78 12.46 15.19
C ASN A 142 -2.35 13.32 13.99
N CYS A 143 -1.26 12.95 13.32
CA CYS A 143 -0.64 13.75 12.26
C CYS A 143 -1.35 13.66 10.90
N ASN A 144 -2.20 12.65 10.69
CA ASN A 144 -2.89 12.41 9.44
C ASN A 144 -4.12 13.33 9.30
N THR A 145 -3.89 14.65 9.23
CA THR A 145 -4.93 15.70 9.28
C THR A 145 -5.27 16.36 7.96
N ARG A 146 -4.55 16.05 6.88
CA ARG A 146 -4.74 16.66 5.55
C ARG A 146 -6.23 16.77 5.18
N GLN A 147 -6.65 17.93 4.69
CA GLN A 147 -8.06 18.21 4.34
C GLN A 147 -8.31 17.91 2.87
N SER A 148 -9.31 17.08 2.56
CA SER A 148 -9.63 16.71 1.18
C SER A 148 -10.32 17.83 0.40
N THR A 149 -10.92 18.79 1.09
CA THR A 149 -11.58 19.97 0.49
C THR A 149 -10.63 21.15 0.27
N SER A 150 -9.35 21.02 0.63
CA SER A 150 -8.36 22.07 0.41
C SER A 150 -8.06 22.25 -1.08
N THR A 151 -8.01 23.48 -1.56
CA THR A 151 -7.58 23.80 -2.93
C THR A 151 -6.14 23.37 -3.21
N ASN A 152 -5.33 23.22 -2.16
CA ASN A 152 -3.92 22.85 -2.23
C ASN A 152 -3.65 21.40 -1.84
N VAL A 153 -4.68 20.55 -1.77
CA VAL A 153 -4.59 19.15 -1.28
C VAL A 153 -3.41 18.36 -1.88
N PHE A 154 -3.09 18.59 -3.15
CA PHE A 154 -2.00 17.93 -3.88
C PHE A 154 -0.68 18.73 -3.91
N VAL A 155 -0.72 20.05 -3.69
CA VAL A 155 0.42 20.96 -3.88
C VAL A 155 1.52 20.72 -2.85
N ASP A 156 1.15 20.28 -1.64
CA ASP A 156 2.12 20.07 -0.56
C ASP A 156 2.93 18.77 -0.69
N CYS A 157 2.58 17.90 -1.66
CA CYS A 157 3.27 16.65 -1.89
C CYS A 157 4.51 16.87 -2.77
N ASN A 158 5.47 17.66 -2.26
CA ASN A 158 6.66 18.15 -2.97
C ASN A 158 7.82 17.14 -3.08
N GLN A 159 7.71 15.95 -2.48
CA GLN A 159 8.76 14.90 -2.53
C GLN A 159 8.68 14.04 -3.81
N GLN A 160 8.37 14.70 -4.92
CA GLN A 160 8.11 14.13 -6.24
C GLN A 160 9.39 14.04 -7.09
N THR A 161 10.32 13.14 -6.80
CA THR A 161 11.31 12.75 -7.83
C THR A 161 10.66 11.73 -8.74
N VAL A 162 9.96 12.19 -9.77
CA VAL A 162 9.22 11.34 -10.73
C VAL A 162 10.18 10.60 -11.67
N ASP A 163 11.38 11.17 -11.89
CA ASP A 163 12.28 10.76 -12.96
C ASP A 163 13.65 10.32 -12.41
N THR A 164 13.68 9.18 -11.72
CA THR A 164 14.98 8.50 -11.52
C THR A 164 15.32 7.76 -12.81
N LEU A 165 16.30 8.26 -13.55
CA LEU A 165 16.80 7.59 -14.75
C LEU A 165 17.53 6.29 -14.35
N LEU A 166 17.11 5.17 -14.93
CA LEU A 166 17.71 3.85 -14.78
C LEU A 166 18.56 3.56 -16.02
N GLY A 167 19.87 3.69 -15.88
CA GLY A 167 20.78 3.52 -17.03
C GLY A 167 20.57 4.56 -18.14
N GLY A 168 20.09 5.76 -17.80
CA GLY A 168 19.81 6.84 -18.76
C GLY A 168 18.38 6.88 -19.29
N GLU A 169 17.53 5.91 -18.92
CA GLU A 169 16.13 5.84 -19.37
C GLU A 169 15.14 5.97 -18.20
N VAL A 170 13.94 6.49 -18.49
CA VAL A 170 12.83 6.45 -17.52
C VAL A 170 12.40 5.00 -17.23
N LEU A 171 11.83 4.75 -16.06
CA LEU A 171 11.27 3.45 -15.71
C LEU A 171 10.14 3.09 -16.68
N SER A 172 10.25 1.94 -17.35
CA SER A 172 9.22 1.30 -18.15
C SER A 172 8.65 0.10 -17.40
N CYS A 173 7.34 -0.08 -17.46
CA CYS A 173 6.63 -1.18 -16.80
C CYS A 173 5.69 -1.87 -17.78
N TYR A 174 5.40 -3.15 -17.54
CA TYR A 174 4.31 -3.80 -18.27
C TYR A 174 2.97 -3.15 -17.89
N GLU A 175 2.09 -2.99 -18.87
CA GLU A 175 0.74 -2.49 -18.66
C GLU A 175 -0.27 -3.48 -19.23
N CYS A 176 -1.29 -3.82 -18.44
CA CYS A 176 -2.38 -4.62 -18.95
C CYS A 176 -3.68 -4.45 -18.16
N THR A 177 -4.77 -4.65 -18.89
CA THR A 177 -6.11 -4.77 -18.34
C THR A 177 -6.31 -6.17 -17.74
N PRO A 178 -7.21 -6.31 -16.73
CA PRO A 178 -7.47 -7.59 -16.10
C PRO A 178 -7.85 -8.66 -17.13
N ARG A 179 -7.10 -9.77 -17.15
CA ARG A 179 -7.43 -10.97 -17.91
C ARG A 179 -7.38 -12.20 -17.00
N SER A 180 -8.36 -13.08 -17.15
CA SER A 180 -8.44 -14.31 -16.36
C SER A 180 -7.43 -15.34 -16.86
N GLY A 181 -6.61 -15.89 -15.95
CA GLY A 181 -5.68 -16.99 -16.23
C GLY A 181 -4.41 -16.61 -16.98
N GLU A 182 -4.22 -15.34 -17.35
CA GLU A 182 -3.07 -14.87 -18.12
C GLU A 182 -2.24 -13.85 -17.33
N ASN A 183 -0.93 -14.06 -17.24
CA ASN A 183 0.01 -13.03 -16.84
C ASN A 183 0.44 -12.27 -18.10
N CYS A 184 0.13 -10.98 -18.16
CA CYS A 184 0.44 -10.14 -19.31
C CYS A 184 1.93 -9.75 -19.33
N HIS A 185 2.60 -9.93 -20.47
CA HIS A 185 4.03 -9.59 -20.66
C HIS A 185 4.27 -8.84 -21.98
N ASP A 186 3.23 -8.17 -22.47
CA ASP A 186 3.28 -7.45 -23.74
C ASP A 186 4.16 -6.20 -23.57
N LYS A 187 5.36 -6.22 -24.16
CA LYS A 187 6.30 -5.10 -24.11
C LYS A 187 5.85 -3.91 -24.95
N GLU A 188 4.94 -4.12 -25.90
CA GLU A 188 4.34 -3.04 -26.70
C GLU A 188 3.30 -2.26 -25.88
N ARG A 189 2.68 -2.91 -24.89
CA ARG A 189 1.80 -2.29 -23.89
C ARG A 189 2.59 -1.95 -22.62
N LYS A 190 3.17 -0.76 -22.61
CA LYS A 190 3.93 -0.25 -21.48
C LYS A 190 3.50 1.14 -21.09
N CYS A 191 3.65 1.42 -19.80
CA CYS A 191 3.63 2.77 -19.25
C CYS A 191 5.07 3.17 -18.86
N SER A 192 5.34 4.47 -18.83
CA SER A 192 6.67 5.02 -18.53
C SER A 192 6.56 6.33 -17.76
N SER A 193 7.69 6.84 -17.26
CA SER A 193 7.78 8.15 -16.58
C SER A 193 6.93 8.22 -15.29
N LYS A 194 6.96 7.13 -14.51
CA LYS A 194 6.38 7.04 -13.18
C LYS A 194 7.38 6.40 -12.21
N LYS A 195 7.22 6.65 -10.91
CA LYS A 195 8.12 6.17 -9.86
C LYS A 195 8.11 4.64 -9.68
N TYR A 196 6.95 4.00 -9.85
CA TYR A 196 6.74 2.59 -9.54
C TYR A 196 6.08 1.85 -10.69
N CYS A 197 6.50 0.61 -10.91
CA CYS A 197 5.68 -0.38 -11.56
C CYS A 197 4.76 -1.04 -10.53
N THR A 198 3.50 -1.24 -10.88
CA THR A 198 2.51 -1.89 -10.03
C THR A 198 2.08 -3.23 -10.63
N LYS A 199 1.77 -4.18 -9.75
CA LYS A 199 1.10 -5.44 -10.09
C LYS A 199 0.06 -5.76 -9.04
N GLN A 200 -1.15 -6.02 -9.48
CA GLN A 200 -2.25 -6.48 -8.65
C GLN A 200 -2.67 -7.86 -9.13
N THR A 201 -2.99 -8.74 -8.19
CA THR A 201 -3.43 -10.11 -8.49
C THR A 201 -4.57 -10.48 -7.57
N VAL A 202 -5.70 -10.87 -8.15
CA VAL A 202 -6.83 -11.46 -7.42
C VAL A 202 -6.85 -12.95 -7.71
N GLN A 203 -6.74 -13.78 -6.69
CA GLN A 203 -6.93 -15.23 -6.79
C GLN A 203 -8.39 -15.57 -6.46
N LEU A 204 -9.07 -16.23 -7.40
CA LEU A 204 -10.48 -16.65 -7.32
C LEU A 204 -10.54 -18.17 -7.51
N GLY A 205 -10.60 -18.92 -6.40
CA GLY A 205 -10.54 -20.38 -6.45
C GLY A 205 -9.23 -20.88 -7.08
N SER A 206 -9.33 -21.66 -8.18
CA SER A 206 -8.16 -22.12 -8.95
C SER A 206 -7.67 -21.12 -10.01
N GLY A 207 -8.40 -20.03 -10.25
CA GLY A 207 -8.08 -19.01 -11.23
C GLY A 207 -7.43 -17.76 -10.62
N PHE A 208 -6.93 -16.90 -11.49
CA PHE A 208 -6.42 -15.59 -11.09
C PHE A 208 -6.70 -14.53 -12.15
N GLN A 209 -6.73 -13.27 -11.73
CA GLN A 209 -6.70 -12.11 -12.62
C GLN A 209 -5.51 -11.22 -12.25
N VAL A 210 -4.81 -10.72 -13.26
CA VAL A 210 -3.65 -9.83 -13.09
C VAL A 210 -3.93 -8.49 -13.75
N VAL A 211 -3.58 -7.42 -13.04
CA VAL A 211 -3.50 -6.05 -13.56
C VAL A 211 -2.09 -5.54 -13.35
N LYS A 212 -1.55 -4.86 -14.35
CA LYS A 212 -0.23 -4.22 -14.28
C LYS A 212 -0.32 -2.79 -14.80
N SER A 213 0.36 -1.87 -14.13
CA SER A 213 0.43 -0.48 -14.57
C SER A 213 1.62 0.22 -13.93
N CYS A 214 1.61 1.55 -13.98
CA CYS A 214 2.59 2.43 -13.37
C CYS A 214 1.90 3.36 -12.38
N SER A 215 2.62 3.81 -11.35
CA SER A 215 2.11 4.85 -10.47
C SER A 215 3.21 5.70 -9.84
N ASN A 216 2.87 6.92 -9.46
CA ASN A 216 3.70 7.80 -8.62
C ASN A 216 3.43 7.65 -7.13
N ILE A 217 2.42 6.86 -6.73
CA ILE A 217 2.12 6.55 -5.34
C ILE A 217 2.41 5.09 -5.02
N ASN A 218 2.84 4.82 -3.80
CA ASN A 218 2.95 3.48 -3.23
C ASN A 218 2.28 3.44 -1.85
N ILE A 219 1.08 2.85 -1.78
CA ILE A 219 0.27 2.80 -0.56
C ILE A 219 0.80 1.79 0.48
N ILE A 220 1.66 0.85 0.07
CA ILE A 220 2.36 -0.06 1.00
C ILE A 220 3.41 0.73 1.79
N GLY A 221 3.97 1.79 1.20
CA GLY A 221 5.03 2.56 1.83
C GLY A 221 6.36 1.80 1.95
N GLN A 222 6.56 0.78 1.10
CA GLN A 222 7.82 0.04 1.00
C GLN A 222 8.10 -0.29 -0.47
N ASP A 223 9.31 0.02 -0.92
CA ASP A 223 9.73 -0.23 -2.31
C ASP A 223 10.06 -1.71 -2.52
N ASN A 224 9.80 -2.22 -3.72
CA ASN A 224 10.12 -3.61 -4.11
C ASN A 224 9.48 -4.65 -3.19
N SER A 225 8.23 -4.41 -2.79
CA SER A 225 7.50 -5.21 -1.83
C SER A 225 6.13 -5.61 -2.36
N CYS A 226 5.54 -6.63 -1.72
CA CYS A 226 4.17 -7.03 -1.93
C CYS A 226 3.48 -7.29 -0.62
N VAL A 227 2.18 -7.06 -0.65
CA VAL A 227 1.25 -7.39 0.43
C VAL A 227 0.16 -8.28 -0.13
N SER A 228 -0.30 -9.21 0.70
CA SER A 228 -1.46 -10.01 0.38
C SER A 228 -2.49 -9.90 1.49
N TYR A 229 -3.75 -9.85 1.11
CA TYR A 229 -4.89 -9.78 2.00
C TYR A 229 -5.92 -10.84 1.64
N ASP A 230 -6.54 -11.41 2.65
CA ASP A 230 -7.71 -12.27 2.46
C ASP A 230 -8.92 -11.39 2.14
N VAL A 231 -9.59 -11.69 1.03
CA VAL A 231 -10.82 -11.04 0.60
C VAL A 231 -11.94 -12.04 0.75
N VAL A 232 -12.82 -11.81 1.72
CA VAL A 232 -14.01 -12.63 1.94
C VAL A 232 -15.21 -11.95 1.29
N THR A 233 -15.81 -12.60 0.30
CA THR A 233 -17.08 -12.18 -0.29
C THR A 233 -18.16 -13.20 0.06
N ASN A 234 -19.40 -12.74 0.30
CA ASN A 234 -20.50 -13.61 0.71
C ASN A 234 -21.68 -13.57 -0.29
N PRO A 235 -21.48 -13.91 -1.59
CA PRO A 235 -22.58 -13.96 -2.55
C PRO A 235 -23.62 -14.99 -2.11
N GLY A 236 -24.87 -14.57 -1.90
CA GLY A 236 -25.96 -15.45 -1.48
C GLY A 236 -25.76 -16.13 -0.12
N GLY A 237 -24.92 -15.57 0.75
CA GLY A 237 -24.60 -16.15 2.06
C GLY A 237 -23.51 -17.23 2.06
N VAL A 238 -22.90 -17.51 0.90
CA VAL A 238 -21.77 -18.46 0.79
C VAL A 238 -20.46 -17.71 0.91
N ALA A 239 -19.65 -18.03 1.92
CA ALA A 239 -18.34 -17.42 2.10
C ALA A 239 -17.34 -17.91 1.04
N VAL A 240 -16.95 -17.01 0.15
CA VAL A 240 -15.89 -17.20 -0.84
C VAL A 240 -14.64 -16.51 -0.33
N ARG A 241 -13.59 -17.29 -0.11
CA ARG A 241 -12.27 -16.79 0.30
C ARG A 241 -11.40 -16.61 -0.92
N ASN A 242 -11.05 -15.37 -1.19
CA ASN A 242 -10.16 -14.96 -2.26
C ASN A 242 -8.90 -14.34 -1.65
N LYS A 243 -7.85 -14.23 -2.43
CA LYS A 243 -6.62 -13.57 -2.02
C LYS A 243 -6.32 -12.43 -2.97
N TYR A 244 -6.20 -11.23 -2.44
CA TYR A 244 -5.74 -10.07 -3.20
C TYR A 244 -4.28 -9.80 -2.86
N THR A 245 -3.45 -9.58 -3.88
CA THR A 245 -2.03 -9.24 -3.72
C THR A 245 -1.74 -7.97 -4.50
N GLN A 246 -1.05 -7.04 -3.87
CA GLN A 246 -0.59 -5.81 -4.50
C GLN A 246 0.91 -5.66 -4.30
N CYS A 247 1.60 -5.28 -5.37
CA CYS A 247 3.05 -5.15 -5.41
C CYS A 247 3.45 -3.81 -6.00
N TYR A 248 4.51 -3.23 -5.43
CA TYR A 248 5.18 -2.05 -5.96
C TYR A 248 6.66 -2.35 -6.12
N CYS A 249 7.21 -2.04 -7.28
CA CYS A 249 8.64 -2.16 -7.53
C CYS A 249 9.16 -0.94 -8.30
N ARG A 250 10.46 -0.69 -8.15
CA ARG A 250 11.19 0.39 -8.82
C ARG A 250 12.64 -0.03 -9.01
N ASN A 251 13.42 0.77 -9.74
CA ASN A 251 14.85 0.58 -9.96
C ASN A 251 15.25 -0.58 -10.88
N LYS A 252 14.30 -1.20 -11.57
CA LYS A 252 14.55 -2.18 -12.64
C LYS A 252 13.47 -2.04 -13.71
N GLN A 253 13.89 -1.97 -14.97
CA GLN A 253 12.97 -1.98 -16.11
C GLN A 253 12.07 -3.22 -16.05
N PHE A 254 10.77 -3.03 -16.26
CA PHE A 254 9.77 -4.09 -16.30
C PHE A 254 9.72 -4.96 -15.02
N CYS A 255 10.02 -4.38 -13.85
CA CYS A 255 10.09 -5.13 -12.60
C CYS A 255 8.77 -5.79 -12.15
N ASN A 256 7.63 -5.39 -12.73
CA ASN A 256 6.32 -6.00 -12.50
C ASN A 256 6.07 -7.28 -13.34
N GLU A 257 7.11 -7.89 -13.89
CA GLU A 257 7.05 -9.18 -14.59
C GLU A 257 6.64 -10.33 -13.67
N ALA A 258 7.37 -10.48 -12.56
CA ALA A 258 7.40 -11.68 -11.74
C ALA A 258 6.25 -11.74 -10.72
N SER A 259 5.85 -12.94 -10.34
CA SER A 259 5.24 -13.20 -9.02
C SER A 259 6.34 -13.02 -7.99
N THR A 260 6.34 -11.90 -7.27
CA THR A 260 7.21 -11.63 -6.13
C THR A 260 6.75 -12.49 -4.94
N SER A 261 6.93 -13.80 -5.07
CA SER A 261 7.01 -14.72 -3.94
C SER A 261 8.48 -14.99 -3.66
N LEU A 262 9.09 -14.21 -2.78
CA LEU A 262 10.40 -14.52 -2.20
C LEU A 262 10.54 -13.82 -0.85
N SER A 263 9.57 -14.05 0.04
CA SER A 263 9.84 -14.00 1.47
C SER A 263 10.58 -15.29 1.83
N ALA A 264 11.91 -15.20 1.78
CA ALA A 264 12.89 -15.96 2.56
C ALA A 264 12.45 -17.32 3.16
N LEU A 265 12.52 -18.38 2.34
CA LEU A 265 12.94 -19.68 2.85
C LEU A 265 14.47 -19.69 2.89
N ALA A 266 15.04 -19.24 4.00
CA ALA A 266 16.39 -19.59 4.39
C ALA A 266 16.30 -20.42 5.68
N THR A 267 16.01 -21.71 5.51
CA THR A 267 16.27 -22.73 6.50
C THR A 267 17.76 -22.71 6.82
N ILE A 268 18.13 -22.17 7.98
CA ILE A 268 19.46 -22.40 8.55
C ILE A 268 19.47 -23.86 9.04
N ALA A 269 19.83 -24.78 8.16
CA ALA A 269 20.32 -26.09 8.56
C ALA A 269 21.83 -25.95 8.77
N VAL A 270 22.28 -25.63 9.99
CA VAL A 270 23.67 -25.91 10.38
C VAL A 270 23.74 -27.42 10.58
N SER A 271 24.12 -28.14 9.53
CA SER A 271 24.59 -29.51 9.64
C SER A 271 25.93 -29.50 10.39
N SER A 272 25.89 -29.85 11.67
CA SER A 272 27.09 -30.17 12.44
C SER A 272 27.72 -31.46 11.91
N TRP A 273 28.57 -31.32 10.90
CA TRP A 273 29.61 -32.28 10.53
C TRP A 273 30.94 -31.68 10.92
N LEU A 274 31.40 -31.93 12.14
CA LEU A 274 32.82 -31.91 12.54
C LEU A 274 32.93 -32.66 13.88
N LEU A 275 32.67 -33.97 13.83
CA LEU A 275 33.27 -34.93 14.75
C LEU A 275 34.02 -35.95 13.90
N SER A 276 35.17 -35.51 13.38
CA SER A 276 36.24 -36.41 12.97
C SER A 276 37.58 -35.70 13.13
N TRP A 277 38.35 -36.18 14.12
CA TRP A 277 39.81 -36.09 14.26
C TRP A 277 40.37 -34.82 14.92
N SER A 278 40.63 -34.92 16.22
CA SER A 278 41.99 -35.03 16.81
C SER A 278 41.85 -35.42 18.27
#